data_AF-M1B4I7-F1
#
_entry.id   AF-M1B4I7-F1
#
_cell.length_a   1.000
_cell.length_b   1.000
_cell.length_c   1.000
_cell.angle_alpha   90.00
_cell.angle_beta   90.00
_cell.angle_gamma   90.00
#
_symmetry.space_group_name_H-M   'P 1'
#
loop_
_entity.id
_entity.type
_entity.pdbx_description
1 polymer ?
#
loop_
_entity_poly.entity_id
_entity_poly.type
_entity_poly.pdbx_seq_one_letter_code
_entity_poly.pdbx_strand_id
1 'polypeptide(L)'
;MDPAQEAQNRETFRQAVTNTLERRLFYIPSFKIYRGVAGLYDYGPPGCAVKSNVLAFWRQHFVLEENMLEVDCPCVTPEVVLKASGHVDKFTDLMVKDEKTGTCYRADHLLKDFCKDKLERDPNLPAEKAAEFRHVLAVLDDLSSEELGAKIKEYGITAPDTKNPLSAPYPFNLMFQTSIGPSGVSPGYMRPETAQGIFVNFKDLYYYNGNKLPFAAAQIGQAFRNEISPRQGLLRVREFTLAEIEHFVDPEDKSHPKFPDVANLEFLMFPREDQVAGRSARRINIGEAVAQGVVNNETLGYFIGRVYLFLTHLGIDKDRLRFRQHLANEMAHYAADCWDAEIECSYGWIECVGIADRSTYDLRAHTVRLT
;
A
#
# COMPACT_ATOMS: atom_id res chain seq x y z
N MET A 1 -19.17 24.57 2.69
CA MET A 1 -20.02 23.88 1.71
C MET A 1 -20.78 22.78 2.45
N ASP A 2 -21.97 22.41 1.98
CA ASP A 2 -22.68 21.24 2.48
C ASP A 2 -21.86 19.97 2.19
N PRO A 3 -21.47 19.16 3.19
CA PRO A 3 -20.71 17.92 3.00
C PRO A 3 -21.37 16.95 2.02
N ALA A 4 -22.71 16.90 1.98
CA ALA A 4 -23.44 16.03 1.06
C ALA A 4 -23.27 16.51 -0.39
N GLN A 5 -23.31 17.82 -0.61
CA GLN A 5 -23.06 18.42 -1.93
C GLN A 5 -21.62 18.19 -2.38
N GLU A 6 -20.65 18.26 -1.46
CA GLU A 6 -19.25 18.00 -1.77
C GLU A 6 -19.01 16.54 -2.16
N ALA A 7 -19.60 15.60 -1.42
CA ALA A 7 -19.54 14.17 -1.74
C ALA A 7 -20.15 13.87 -3.12
N GLN A 8 -21.29 14.49 -3.45
CA GLN A 8 -21.94 14.35 -4.75
C GLN A 8 -21.10 14.93 -5.89
N ASN A 9 -20.44 16.07 -5.65
CA ASN A 9 -19.55 16.68 -6.62
C ASN A 9 -18.33 15.78 -6.91
N ARG A 10 -17.75 15.15 -5.87
CA ARG A 10 -16.64 14.19 -6.03
C ARG A 10 -17.05 12.97 -6.83
N GLU A 11 -18.24 12.42 -6.59
CA GLU A 11 -18.77 11.28 -7.38
C GLU A 11 -19.01 11.65 -8.85
N THR A 12 -19.61 12.81 -9.09
CA THR A 12 -19.86 13.30 -10.45
C THR A 12 -18.55 13.49 -11.21
N PHE A 13 -17.53 14.05 -10.55
CA PHE A 13 -16.19 14.19 -11.10
C PHE A 13 -15.54 12.84 -11.43
N ARG A 14 -15.60 11.87 -10.50
CA ARG A 14 -15.10 10.50 -10.73
C ARG A 14 -15.70 9.89 -11.98
N GLN A 15 -17.03 9.91 -12.09
CA GLN A 15 -17.71 9.32 -13.22
C GLN A 15 -17.29 9.98 -14.54
N ALA A 16 -17.14 11.31 -14.56
CA ALA A 16 -16.67 12.03 -15.73
C ALA A 16 -15.24 11.65 -16.14
N VAL A 17 -14.33 11.51 -15.18
CA VAL A 17 -12.93 11.09 -15.40
C VAL A 17 -12.89 9.65 -15.90
N THR A 18 -13.54 8.71 -15.20
CA THR A 18 -13.59 7.29 -15.58
C THR A 18 -14.18 7.12 -16.98
N ASN A 19 -15.30 7.77 -17.28
CA ASN A 19 -15.91 7.72 -18.62
C ASN A 19 -14.96 8.23 -19.69
N THR A 20 -14.17 9.28 -19.40
CA THR A 20 -13.21 9.83 -20.35
C THR A 20 -12.04 8.87 -20.57
N LEU A 21 -11.46 8.33 -19.50
CA LEU A 21 -10.34 7.39 -19.57
C LEU A 21 -10.72 6.10 -20.30
N GLU A 22 -11.90 5.54 -20.02
CA GLU A 22 -12.40 4.35 -20.73
C GLU A 22 -12.72 4.63 -22.20
N ARG A 23 -13.43 5.73 -22.50
CA ARG A 23 -13.79 6.10 -23.89
C ARG A 23 -12.55 6.38 -24.74
N ARG A 24 -11.48 6.89 -24.13
CA ARG A 24 -10.19 7.14 -24.78
C ARG A 24 -9.23 5.95 -24.72
N LEU A 25 -9.67 4.81 -24.16
CA LEU A 25 -8.87 3.58 -24.03
C LEU A 25 -7.55 3.79 -23.28
N PHE A 26 -7.54 4.60 -22.21
CA PHE A 26 -6.41 4.58 -21.28
C PHE A 26 -6.35 3.24 -20.54
N TYR A 27 -7.49 2.79 -20.03
CA TYR A 27 -7.66 1.45 -19.51
C TYR A 27 -9.10 0.98 -19.73
N ILE A 28 -9.34 -0.33 -19.67
CA ILE A 28 -10.66 -0.95 -19.70
C ILE A 28 -10.72 -2.13 -18.73
N PRO A 29 -11.90 -2.48 -18.19
CA PRO A 29 -12.06 -3.73 -17.44
C PRO A 29 -11.64 -4.94 -18.28
N SER A 30 -10.74 -5.77 -17.77
CA SER A 30 -10.25 -6.95 -18.49
C SER A 30 -11.38 -7.96 -18.72
N PHE A 31 -11.30 -8.70 -19.82
CA PHE A 31 -12.26 -9.77 -20.17
C PHE A 31 -13.72 -9.30 -20.28
N LYS A 32 -13.96 -8.03 -20.66
CA LYS A 32 -15.30 -7.41 -20.71
C LYS A 32 -16.37 -8.24 -21.46
N ILE A 33 -16.00 -8.89 -22.57
CA ILE A 33 -16.91 -9.74 -23.36
C ILE A 33 -17.34 -11.02 -22.60
N TYR A 34 -16.59 -11.41 -21.56
CA TYR A 34 -16.87 -12.52 -20.65
C TYR A 34 -17.44 -12.05 -19.30
N ARG A 35 -18.08 -10.87 -19.26
CA ARG A 35 -18.60 -10.19 -18.06
C ARG A 35 -17.55 -9.55 -17.15
N GLY A 36 -16.27 -9.63 -17.54
CA GLY A 36 -15.15 -9.04 -16.83
C GLY A 36 -14.82 -9.71 -15.50
N VAL A 37 -13.68 -9.31 -14.92
CA VAL A 37 -13.23 -9.75 -13.61
C VAL A 37 -12.86 -8.52 -12.79
N ALA A 38 -13.51 -8.34 -11.64
CA ALA A 38 -13.25 -7.19 -10.77
C ALA A 38 -11.78 -7.16 -10.31
N GLY A 39 -11.17 -5.98 -10.34
CA GLY A 39 -9.77 -5.77 -9.99
C GLY A 39 -8.76 -6.13 -11.09
N LEU A 40 -9.20 -6.51 -12.30
CA LEU A 40 -8.32 -6.72 -13.46
C LEU A 40 -8.64 -5.70 -14.56
N TYR A 41 -7.61 -5.05 -15.08
CA TYR A 41 -7.73 -4.00 -16.09
C TYR A 41 -6.67 -4.13 -17.18
N ASP A 42 -7.09 -3.94 -18.42
CA ASP A 42 -6.21 -3.86 -19.59
C ASP A 42 -5.89 -2.40 -19.86
N TYR A 43 -4.61 -2.06 -20.03
CA TYR A 43 -4.20 -0.73 -20.49
C TYR A 43 -4.30 -0.67 -22.01
N GLY A 44 -5.00 0.34 -22.54
CA GLY A 44 -5.04 0.59 -23.99
C GLY A 44 -3.87 1.49 -24.44
N PRO A 45 -3.78 1.85 -25.73
CA PRO A 45 -2.59 2.49 -26.31
C PRO A 45 -2.08 3.73 -25.54
N PRO A 46 -2.91 4.74 -25.19
CA PRO A 46 -2.43 5.88 -24.43
C PRO A 46 -2.06 5.53 -22.98
N GLY A 47 -2.76 4.57 -22.36
CA GLY A 47 -2.40 4.11 -21.00
C GLY A 47 -1.06 3.39 -20.97
N CYS A 48 -0.79 2.54 -21.97
CA CYS A 48 0.51 1.91 -22.15
C CYS A 48 1.62 2.95 -22.33
N ALA A 49 1.38 4.01 -23.12
CA ALA A 49 2.34 5.09 -23.31
C ALA A 49 2.63 5.84 -21.99
N VAL A 50 1.59 6.20 -21.24
CA VAL A 50 1.76 6.84 -19.91
C VAL A 50 2.53 5.93 -18.96
N LYS A 51 2.14 4.65 -18.84
CA LYS A 51 2.83 3.69 -17.98
C LYS A 51 4.29 3.54 -18.35
N SER A 52 4.61 3.42 -19.65
CA SER A 52 5.98 3.32 -20.14
C SER A 52 6.80 4.56 -19.78
N ASN A 53 6.23 5.76 -19.96
CA ASN A 53 6.91 7.01 -19.64
C ASN A 53 7.17 7.16 -18.13
N VAL A 54 6.20 6.78 -17.28
CA VAL A 54 6.36 6.79 -15.82
C VAL A 54 7.47 5.85 -15.38
N LEU A 55 7.51 4.62 -15.90
CA LEU A 55 8.54 3.64 -15.57
C LEU A 55 9.93 4.05 -16.09
N ALA A 56 10.00 4.65 -17.28
CA ALA A 56 11.25 5.18 -17.83
C ALA A 56 11.79 6.33 -16.97
N PHE A 57 10.91 7.24 -16.55
CA PHE A 57 11.29 8.33 -15.65
C PHE A 57 11.70 7.81 -14.27
N TRP A 58 11.00 6.81 -13.72
CA TRP A 58 11.38 6.18 -12.45
C TRP A 58 12.78 5.56 -12.51
N ARG A 59 13.12 4.87 -13.61
CA ARG A 59 14.48 4.35 -13.82
C ARG A 59 15.52 5.46 -13.86
N GLN A 60 15.25 6.54 -14.58
CA GLN A 60 16.16 7.69 -14.61
C GLN A 60 16.33 8.32 -13.23
N HIS A 61 15.22 8.52 -12.52
CA HIS A 61 15.19 9.22 -11.23
C HIS A 61 15.77 8.41 -10.08
N PHE A 62 15.66 7.09 -10.07
CA PHE A 62 16.15 6.27 -8.96
C PHE A 62 17.30 5.36 -9.40
N VAL A 63 17.06 4.46 -10.34
CA VAL A 63 18.02 3.42 -10.73
C VAL A 63 19.31 4.01 -11.27
N LEU A 64 19.21 4.89 -12.27
CA LEU A 64 20.38 5.46 -12.92
C LEU A 64 21.09 6.49 -12.03
N GLU A 65 20.33 7.34 -11.34
CA GLU A 65 20.90 8.38 -10.48
C GLU A 65 21.66 7.82 -9.27
N GLU A 66 21.19 6.72 -8.69
CA GLU A 66 21.85 6.06 -7.53
C GLU A 66 22.70 4.84 -7.92
N ASN A 67 22.87 4.57 -9.21
CA ASN A 67 23.56 3.38 -9.72
C ASN A 67 23.05 2.07 -9.08
N MET A 68 21.72 1.95 -8.95
CA MET A 68 21.10 0.77 -8.33
C MET A 68 21.23 -0.46 -9.21
N LEU A 69 21.33 -1.62 -8.58
CA LEU A 69 21.38 -2.92 -9.25
C LEU A 69 19.94 -3.33 -9.64
N GLU A 70 19.50 -2.99 -10.86
CA GLU A 70 18.20 -3.44 -11.37
C GLU A 70 18.23 -4.95 -11.65
N VAL A 71 17.26 -5.68 -11.08
CA VAL A 71 17.08 -7.13 -11.26
C VAL A 71 15.66 -7.44 -11.76
N ASP A 72 15.49 -8.61 -12.36
CA ASP A 72 14.18 -9.15 -12.75
C ASP A 72 14.01 -10.59 -12.23
N CYS A 73 13.25 -10.73 -11.14
CA CYS A 73 12.97 -12.03 -10.53
C CYS A 73 11.65 -12.64 -11.06
N PRO A 74 11.45 -13.96 -10.98
CA PRO A 74 10.20 -14.61 -11.33
C PRO A 74 8.99 -14.10 -10.50
N CYS A 75 7.79 -14.16 -11.10
CA CYS A 75 6.54 -13.89 -10.40
C CYS A 75 6.03 -15.08 -9.57
N VAL A 76 6.35 -16.31 -10.01
CA VAL A 76 5.99 -17.54 -9.29
C VAL A 76 7.01 -17.77 -8.19
N THR A 77 6.55 -17.88 -6.95
CA THR A 77 7.38 -17.99 -5.77
C THR A 77 7.04 -19.29 -5.01
N PRO A 78 8.03 -20.14 -4.72
CA PRO A 78 7.82 -21.33 -3.88
C PRO A 78 7.30 -20.95 -2.49
N GLU A 79 6.38 -21.75 -1.94
CA GLU A 79 5.77 -21.49 -0.63
C GLU A 79 6.80 -21.24 0.48
N VAL A 80 7.91 -21.99 0.50
CA VAL A 80 8.94 -21.87 1.52
C VAL A 80 9.52 -20.45 1.66
N VAL A 81 9.63 -19.72 0.54
CA VAL A 81 10.16 -18.34 0.52
C VAL A 81 9.16 -17.38 1.18
N LEU A 82 7.88 -17.49 0.84
CA LEU A 82 6.82 -16.63 1.41
C LEU A 82 6.46 -17.02 2.83
N LYS A 83 6.67 -18.28 3.20
CA LYS A 83 6.57 -18.73 4.58
C LYS A 83 7.74 -18.20 5.40
N ALA A 84 8.94 -18.04 4.82
CA ALA A 84 10.09 -17.50 5.52
C ALA A 84 9.90 -16.01 5.83
N SER A 85 9.42 -15.23 4.86
CA SER A 85 9.09 -13.81 5.08
C SER A 85 7.86 -13.57 5.97
N GLY A 86 7.08 -14.62 6.25
CA GLY A 86 5.88 -14.57 7.10
C GLY A 86 4.59 -14.23 6.35
N HIS A 87 4.63 -14.08 5.02
CA HIS A 87 3.45 -13.80 4.21
C HIS A 87 2.42 -14.93 4.28
N VAL A 88 2.85 -16.19 4.31
CA VAL A 88 1.90 -17.32 4.42
C VAL A 88 1.07 -17.25 5.70
N ASP A 89 1.68 -16.79 6.79
CA ASP A 89 1.04 -16.78 8.11
C ASP A 89 0.30 -15.45 8.39
N LYS A 90 0.73 -14.33 7.80
CA LYS A 90 0.23 -12.98 8.12
C LYS A 90 -0.51 -12.28 6.98
N PHE A 91 -0.38 -12.73 5.73
CA PHE A 91 -0.98 -12.07 4.57
C PHE A 91 -2.44 -12.51 4.36
N THR A 92 -3.22 -12.36 5.42
CA THR A 92 -4.63 -12.75 5.49
C THR A 92 -5.48 -11.56 5.93
N ASP A 93 -6.58 -11.33 5.23
CA ASP A 93 -7.62 -10.39 5.64
C ASP A 93 -8.79 -11.15 6.28
N LEU A 94 -9.57 -10.47 7.12
CA LEU A 94 -10.82 -10.99 7.64
C LEU A 94 -11.96 -10.75 6.63
N MET A 95 -12.59 -11.84 6.22
CA MET A 95 -13.66 -11.85 5.22
C MET A 95 -14.99 -12.25 5.86
N VAL A 96 -16.08 -11.63 5.42
CA VAL A 96 -17.46 -12.06 5.69
C VAL A 96 -18.19 -12.36 4.39
N LYS A 97 -19.20 -13.22 4.47
CA LYS A 97 -19.96 -13.70 3.31
C LYS A 97 -21.44 -13.43 3.49
N ASP A 98 -22.11 -12.91 2.46
CA ASP A 98 -23.58 -12.90 2.39
C ASP A 98 -24.07 -14.35 2.44
N GLU A 99 -24.83 -14.71 3.47
CA GLU A 99 -25.24 -16.10 3.71
C GLU A 99 -26.16 -16.65 2.61
N LYS A 100 -26.81 -15.78 1.82
CA LYS A 100 -27.71 -16.20 0.75
C LYS A 100 -27.06 -16.20 -0.62
N THR A 101 -26.32 -15.15 -0.97
CA THR A 101 -25.72 -15.03 -2.33
C THR A 101 -24.31 -15.60 -2.39
N GLY A 102 -23.65 -15.70 -1.24
CA GLY A 102 -22.25 -16.06 -1.14
C GLY A 102 -21.26 -14.97 -1.56
N THR A 103 -21.74 -13.74 -1.79
CA THR A 103 -20.87 -12.59 -2.07
C THR A 103 -19.96 -12.32 -0.88
N CYS A 104 -18.66 -12.18 -1.13
CA CYS A 104 -17.68 -11.90 -0.10
C CYS A 104 -17.39 -10.41 0.04
N TYR A 105 -17.14 -9.97 1.26
CA TYR A 105 -16.76 -8.61 1.61
C TYR A 105 -15.62 -8.63 2.62
N ARG A 106 -14.76 -7.61 2.57
CA ARG A 106 -13.79 -7.34 3.64
C ARG A 106 -14.53 -6.85 4.88
N ALA A 107 -14.30 -7.51 6.01
CA ALA A 107 -15.04 -7.28 7.24
C ALA A 107 -14.71 -5.91 7.85
N ASP A 108 -13.42 -5.55 7.87
CA ASP A 108 -12.89 -4.27 8.34
C ASP A 108 -13.42 -3.10 7.50
N HIS A 109 -13.44 -3.26 6.17
CA HIS A 109 -13.99 -2.27 5.24
C HIS A 109 -15.48 -2.02 5.47
N LEU A 110 -16.28 -3.07 5.70
CA LEU A 110 -17.70 -2.91 5.98
C LEU A 110 -17.91 -2.10 7.26
N LEU A 111 -17.13 -2.37 8.30
CA LEU A 111 -17.20 -1.63 9.56
C LEU A 111 -16.74 -0.17 9.35
N LYS A 112 -15.65 0.05 8.62
CA LYS A 112 -15.11 1.37 8.27
C LYS A 112 -16.13 2.23 7.53
N ASP A 113 -16.70 1.68 6.46
CA ASP A 113 -17.66 2.37 5.61
C ASP A 113 -18.92 2.71 6.40
N PHE A 114 -19.40 1.79 7.25
CA PHE A 114 -20.55 2.04 8.13
C PHE A 114 -20.29 3.17 9.11
N CYS A 115 -19.15 3.15 9.82
CA CYS A 115 -18.81 4.19 10.79
C CYS A 115 -18.66 5.56 10.13
N LYS A 116 -18.01 5.63 8.96
CA LYS A 116 -17.88 6.89 8.19
C LYS A 116 -19.23 7.40 7.71
N ASP A 117 -20.06 6.55 7.12
CA ASP A 117 -21.39 6.93 6.63
C ASP A 117 -22.26 7.50 7.77
N LYS A 118 -22.21 6.88 8.96
CA LYS A 118 -22.91 7.39 10.14
C LYS A 118 -22.37 8.73 10.63
N LEU A 119 -21.05 8.92 10.67
CA LEU A 119 -20.43 10.18 11.08
C LEU A 119 -20.72 11.33 10.11
N GLU A 120 -20.81 11.04 8.82
CA GLU A 120 -20.99 12.06 7.78
C GLU A 120 -22.47 12.39 7.51
N ARG A 121 -23.37 11.39 7.60
CA ARG A 121 -24.75 11.51 7.12
C ARG A 121 -25.82 11.50 8.20
N ASP A 122 -25.49 11.21 9.46
CA ASP A 122 -26.46 11.23 10.56
C ASP A 122 -26.31 12.53 11.38
N PRO A 123 -27.10 13.59 11.08
CA PRO A 123 -27.02 14.86 11.79
C PRO A 123 -27.50 14.78 13.24
N ASN A 124 -28.18 13.70 13.63
CA ASN A 124 -28.70 13.49 14.99
C ASN A 124 -27.85 12.48 15.78
N LEU A 125 -26.66 12.12 15.29
CA LEU A 125 -25.80 11.16 15.95
C LEU A 125 -25.38 11.69 17.34
N PRO A 126 -25.68 10.97 18.44
CA PRO A 126 -25.24 11.37 19.77
C PRO A 126 -23.73 11.55 19.84
N ALA A 127 -23.25 12.57 20.55
CA ALA A 127 -21.81 12.87 20.65
C ALA A 127 -20.99 11.67 21.16
N GLU A 128 -21.57 10.87 22.04
CA GLU A 128 -20.98 9.64 22.58
C GLU A 128 -20.82 8.56 21.49
N LYS A 129 -21.83 8.34 20.65
CA LYS A 129 -21.76 7.42 19.51
C LYS A 129 -20.79 7.91 18.42
N ALA A 130 -20.72 9.23 18.20
CA ALA A 130 -19.74 9.81 17.30
C ALA A 130 -18.29 9.64 17.81
N ALA A 131 -18.08 9.73 19.13
CA ALA A 131 -16.79 9.41 19.74
C ALA A 131 -16.46 7.92 19.61
N GLU A 132 -17.44 7.04 19.85
CA GLU A 132 -17.29 5.59 19.68
C GLU A 132 -16.89 5.23 18.25
N PHE A 133 -17.58 5.73 17.23
CA PHE A 133 -17.24 5.44 15.83
C PHE A 133 -15.85 5.97 15.44
N ARG A 134 -15.45 7.14 15.94
CA ARG A 134 -14.09 7.65 15.73
C ARG A 134 -13.05 6.77 16.40
N HIS A 135 -13.33 6.28 17.60
CA HIS A 135 -12.45 5.35 18.29
C HIS A 135 -12.34 4.01 17.55
N VAL A 136 -13.46 3.42 17.14
CA VAL A 136 -13.48 2.17 16.33
C VAL A 136 -12.69 2.34 15.05
N LEU A 137 -12.82 3.48 14.35
CA LEU A 137 -12.03 3.76 13.14
C LEU A 137 -10.52 3.87 13.41
N ALA A 138 -10.13 4.30 14.62
CA ALA A 138 -8.72 4.45 15.01
C ALA A 138 -8.07 3.12 15.43
N VAL A 139 -8.86 2.14 15.89
CA VAL A 139 -8.38 0.83 16.34
C VAL A 139 -8.79 -0.31 15.39
N LEU A 140 -9.35 0.02 14.23
CA LEU A 140 -9.98 -0.94 13.31
C LEU A 140 -9.03 -2.06 12.90
N ASP A 141 -7.78 -1.71 12.62
CA ASP A 141 -6.76 -2.64 12.14
C ASP A 141 -6.25 -3.58 13.25
N ASP A 142 -6.53 -3.27 14.51
CA ASP A 142 -6.15 -4.07 15.69
C ASP A 142 -7.25 -5.04 16.16
N LEU A 143 -8.46 -4.95 15.60
CA LEU A 143 -9.58 -5.78 16.03
C LEU A 143 -9.38 -7.25 15.64
N SER A 144 -9.54 -8.14 16.62
CA SER A 144 -9.61 -9.58 16.37
C SER A 144 -10.83 -9.98 15.54
N SER A 145 -10.83 -11.21 15.01
CA SER A 145 -11.97 -11.75 14.25
C SER A 145 -13.27 -11.76 15.08
N GLU A 146 -13.15 -12.06 16.37
CA GLU A 146 -14.25 -12.09 17.33
C GLU A 146 -14.79 -10.69 17.62
N GLU A 147 -13.90 -9.71 17.88
CA GLU A 147 -14.27 -8.32 18.15
C GLU A 147 -14.91 -7.67 16.93
N LEU A 148 -14.34 -7.90 15.74
CA LEU A 148 -14.85 -7.40 14.49
C LEU A 148 -16.24 -7.98 14.19
N GLY A 149 -16.42 -9.29 14.40
CA GLY A 149 -17.70 -9.96 14.27
C GLY A 149 -18.74 -9.45 15.27
N ALA A 150 -18.32 -9.19 16.52
CA ALA A 150 -19.17 -8.61 17.55
C ALA A 150 -19.64 -7.20 17.15
N LYS A 151 -18.74 -6.33 16.66
CA LYS A 151 -19.09 -4.98 16.20
C LYS A 151 -20.00 -4.98 14.97
N ILE A 152 -19.75 -5.85 13.99
CA ILE A 152 -20.64 -6.04 12.82
C ILE A 152 -22.06 -6.39 13.27
N LYS A 153 -22.19 -7.29 14.26
CA LYS A 153 -23.48 -7.71 14.80
C LYS A 153 -24.14 -6.64 15.66
N GLU A 154 -23.37 -5.99 16.55
CA GLU A 154 -23.83 -4.91 17.43
C GLU A 154 -24.44 -3.75 16.63
N TYR A 155 -23.76 -3.35 15.55
CA TYR A 155 -24.19 -2.25 14.70
C TYR A 155 -25.22 -2.65 13.64
N GLY A 156 -25.60 -3.93 13.57
CA GLY A 156 -26.59 -4.45 12.61
C GLY A 156 -26.14 -4.31 11.16
N ILE A 157 -24.83 -4.44 10.90
CA ILE A 157 -24.27 -4.31 9.56
C ILE A 157 -24.70 -5.52 8.72
N THR A 158 -25.21 -5.26 7.52
CA THR A 158 -25.70 -6.27 6.57
C THR A 158 -24.96 -6.13 5.24
N ALA A 159 -25.12 -7.12 4.37
CA ALA A 159 -24.57 -7.06 3.01
C ALA A 159 -25.04 -5.76 2.30
N PRO A 160 -24.12 -4.92 1.77
CA PRO A 160 -24.46 -3.60 1.24
C PRO A 160 -25.55 -3.62 0.16
N ASP A 161 -25.47 -4.60 -0.74
CA ASP A 161 -26.29 -4.67 -1.95
C ASP A 161 -27.65 -5.36 -1.72
N THR A 162 -27.70 -6.34 -0.82
CA THR A 162 -28.86 -7.24 -0.63
C THR A 162 -29.57 -7.06 0.70
N LYS A 163 -28.91 -6.41 1.67
CA LYS A 163 -29.32 -6.32 3.09
C LYS A 163 -29.49 -7.69 3.78
N ASN A 164 -28.89 -8.74 3.23
CA ASN A 164 -28.89 -10.05 3.85
C ASN A 164 -27.96 -10.12 5.08
N PRO A 165 -28.19 -11.10 5.98
CA PRO A 165 -27.24 -11.45 7.04
C PRO A 165 -25.85 -11.83 6.49
N LEU A 166 -24.83 -11.55 7.28
CA LEU A 166 -23.44 -11.86 7.01
C LEU A 166 -22.96 -12.98 7.92
N SER A 167 -22.07 -13.84 7.41
CA SER A 167 -21.37 -14.83 8.22
C SER A 167 -20.48 -14.18 9.29
N ALA A 168 -20.01 -14.97 10.25
CA ALA A 168 -18.88 -14.54 11.10
C ALA A 168 -17.64 -14.23 10.23
N PRO A 169 -16.78 -13.28 10.64
CA PRO A 169 -15.50 -13.06 9.97
C PRO A 169 -14.60 -14.29 10.04
N TYR A 170 -13.88 -14.58 8.96
CA TYR A 170 -12.89 -15.66 8.91
C TYR A 170 -11.69 -15.25 8.03
N PRO A 171 -10.48 -15.80 8.29
CA PRO A 171 -9.28 -15.41 7.57
C PRO A 171 -9.33 -15.88 6.11
N PHE A 172 -8.84 -15.02 5.22
CA PHE A 172 -8.69 -15.28 3.80
C PHE A 172 -7.31 -14.85 3.32
N ASN A 173 -6.55 -15.79 2.73
CA ASN A 173 -5.21 -15.52 2.22
C ASN A 173 -5.29 -14.69 0.93
N LEU A 174 -4.59 -13.55 0.92
CA LEU A 174 -4.57 -12.62 -0.20
C LEU A 174 -3.54 -13.00 -1.28
N MET A 175 -2.81 -14.11 -1.16
CA MET A 175 -1.90 -14.56 -2.20
C MET A 175 -2.62 -15.48 -3.20
N PHE A 176 -2.34 -15.30 -4.49
CA PHE A 176 -2.81 -16.25 -5.50
C PHE A 176 -1.98 -17.53 -5.42
N GLN A 177 -2.59 -18.61 -4.94
CA GLN A 177 -1.95 -19.92 -4.89
C GLN A 177 -1.88 -20.57 -6.27
N THR A 178 -0.79 -21.28 -6.53
CA THR A 178 -0.55 -22.10 -7.73
C THR A 178 0.25 -23.35 -7.37
N SER A 179 0.46 -24.22 -8.36
CA SER A 179 1.30 -25.42 -8.22
C SER A 179 2.48 -25.36 -9.17
N ILE A 180 3.68 -25.61 -8.65
CA ILE A 180 4.92 -25.66 -9.44
C ILE A 180 5.12 -27.11 -9.92
N GLY A 181 5.19 -27.27 -11.24
CA GLY A 181 5.34 -28.57 -11.88
C GLY A 181 4.03 -29.38 -11.99
N PRO A 182 4.03 -30.43 -12.82
CA PRO A 182 2.81 -31.14 -13.20
C PRO A 182 2.22 -32.03 -12.09
N SER A 183 3.00 -32.37 -11.07
CA SER A 183 2.57 -33.29 -10.00
C SER A 183 1.69 -32.62 -8.93
N GLY A 184 1.64 -31.29 -8.88
CA GLY A 184 0.93 -30.55 -7.83
C GLY A 184 1.59 -30.61 -6.45
N VAL A 185 2.75 -31.26 -6.31
CA VAL A 185 3.40 -31.52 -5.01
C VAL A 185 4.15 -30.28 -4.48
N SER A 186 4.58 -29.37 -5.35
CA SER A 186 5.30 -28.16 -4.95
C SER A 186 4.35 -26.96 -4.94
N PRO A 187 3.78 -26.56 -3.79
CA PRO A 187 2.94 -25.38 -3.71
C PRO A 187 3.76 -24.12 -3.99
N GLY A 188 3.14 -23.19 -4.71
CA GLY A 188 3.69 -21.87 -4.98
C GLY A 188 2.61 -20.82 -4.90
N TYR A 189 3.03 -19.57 -4.97
CA TYR A 189 2.13 -18.44 -5.04
C TYR A 189 2.64 -17.45 -6.09
N MET A 190 1.74 -16.63 -6.61
CA MET A 190 2.14 -15.41 -7.31
C MET A 190 2.59 -14.40 -6.26
N ARG A 191 3.75 -13.78 -6.46
CA ARG A 191 4.37 -12.87 -5.49
C ARG A 191 3.46 -11.68 -5.14
N PRO A 192 3.28 -11.34 -3.84
CA PRO A 192 2.50 -10.17 -3.41
C PRO A 192 3.29 -8.84 -3.43
N GLU A 193 4.62 -8.93 -3.56
CA GLU A 193 5.60 -7.84 -3.64
C GLU A 193 6.80 -8.30 -4.49
N THR A 194 7.70 -7.38 -4.87
CA THR A 194 8.92 -7.68 -5.63
C THR A 194 10.17 -7.83 -4.76
N ALA A 195 10.17 -7.27 -3.55
CA ALA A 195 11.26 -7.25 -2.56
C ALA A 195 11.89 -8.63 -2.28
N GLN A 196 11.07 -9.68 -2.13
CA GLN A 196 11.55 -11.03 -1.81
C GLN A 196 12.55 -11.57 -2.83
N GLY A 197 12.39 -11.22 -4.11
CA GLY A 197 13.34 -11.59 -5.15
C GLY A 197 14.73 -10.99 -4.95
N ILE A 198 14.79 -9.76 -4.45
CA ILE A 198 16.04 -9.08 -4.12
C ILE A 198 16.67 -9.73 -2.87
N PHE A 199 15.89 -9.97 -1.81
CA PHE A 199 16.42 -10.54 -0.57
C PHE A 199 17.05 -11.91 -0.74
N VAL A 200 16.42 -12.82 -1.50
CA VAL A 200 16.97 -14.17 -1.73
C VAL A 200 18.24 -14.15 -2.57
N ASN A 201 18.45 -13.09 -3.36
CA ASN A 201 19.66 -12.87 -4.17
C ASN A 201 20.68 -11.93 -3.50
N PHE A 202 20.48 -11.55 -2.23
CA PHE A 202 21.33 -10.58 -1.53
C PHE A 202 22.82 -10.91 -1.62
N LYS A 203 23.19 -12.19 -1.45
CA LYS A 203 24.60 -12.61 -1.46
C LYS A 203 25.29 -12.31 -2.79
N ASP A 204 24.61 -12.58 -3.91
CA ASP A 204 25.15 -12.36 -5.25
C ASP A 204 25.19 -10.87 -5.59
N LEU A 205 24.17 -10.10 -5.17
CA LEU A 205 24.13 -8.64 -5.33
C LEU A 205 25.22 -7.94 -4.51
N TYR A 206 25.41 -8.37 -3.26
CA TYR A 206 26.47 -7.86 -2.39
C TYR A 206 27.86 -8.16 -2.97
N TYR A 207 28.05 -9.38 -3.49
CA TYR A 207 29.28 -9.76 -4.19
C TYR A 207 29.52 -8.93 -5.45
N TYR A 208 28.49 -8.73 -6.27
CA TYR A 208 28.56 -7.88 -7.46
C TYR A 208 28.94 -6.44 -7.11
N ASN A 209 28.44 -5.92 -5.97
CA ASN A 209 28.83 -4.61 -5.44
C ASN A 209 30.23 -4.60 -4.78
N GLY A 210 31.01 -5.67 -4.90
CA GLY A 210 32.36 -5.76 -4.36
C GLY A 210 32.42 -5.91 -2.84
N ASN A 211 31.39 -6.50 -2.23
CA ASN A 211 31.26 -6.71 -0.79
C ASN A 211 31.35 -5.41 0.03
N LYS A 212 30.64 -4.36 -0.43
CA LYS A 212 30.60 -3.06 0.24
C LYS A 212 29.17 -2.59 0.46
N LEU A 213 28.95 -1.95 1.61
CA LEU A 213 27.75 -1.20 1.94
C LEU A 213 28.08 0.32 1.91
N PRO A 214 27.07 1.17 1.68
CA PRO A 214 25.71 0.82 1.26
C PRO A 214 25.65 0.40 -0.21
N PHE A 215 24.58 -0.30 -0.59
CA PHE A 215 24.20 -0.52 -1.98
C PHE A 215 22.68 -0.67 -2.10
N ALA A 216 22.14 -0.38 -3.28
CA ALA A 216 20.72 -0.56 -3.55
C ALA A 216 20.50 -1.50 -4.72
N ALA A 217 19.45 -2.32 -4.61
CA ALA A 217 18.92 -3.09 -5.72
C ALA A 217 17.47 -2.66 -5.98
N ALA A 218 17.05 -2.73 -7.23
CA ALA A 218 15.74 -2.28 -7.66
C ALA A 218 15.06 -3.35 -8.52
N GLN A 219 13.74 -3.42 -8.46
CA GLN A 219 12.98 -4.30 -9.34
C GLN A 219 11.69 -3.61 -9.79
N ILE A 220 11.42 -3.66 -11.10
CA ILE A 220 10.15 -3.26 -11.69
C ILE A 220 9.47 -4.52 -12.21
N GLY A 221 8.26 -4.82 -11.73
CA GLY A 221 7.54 -5.99 -12.21
C GLY A 221 6.13 -6.11 -11.67
N GLN A 222 5.43 -7.16 -12.10
CA GLN A 222 4.06 -7.42 -11.63
C GLN A 222 4.08 -7.98 -10.20
N ALA A 223 3.10 -7.58 -9.41
CA ALA A 223 2.74 -8.12 -8.12
C ALA A 223 1.24 -8.44 -8.09
N PHE A 224 0.88 -9.41 -7.27
CA PHE A 224 -0.44 -10.01 -7.27
C PHE A 224 -1.02 -10.05 -5.86
N ARG A 225 -2.19 -9.46 -5.68
CA ARG A 225 -2.92 -9.48 -4.40
C ARG A 225 -4.36 -9.91 -4.68
N ASN A 226 -4.78 -11.06 -4.19
CA ASN A 226 -6.11 -11.62 -4.36
C ASN A 226 -7.14 -10.87 -3.50
N GLU A 227 -7.31 -9.57 -3.78
CA GLU A 227 -8.20 -8.68 -3.06
C GLU A 227 -9.63 -9.25 -3.02
N ILE A 228 -10.22 -9.28 -1.82
CA ILE A 228 -11.54 -9.88 -1.57
C ILE A 228 -12.64 -9.15 -2.35
N SER A 229 -12.65 -7.82 -2.32
CA SER A 229 -13.65 -6.99 -3.00
C SER A 229 -12.98 -5.75 -3.59
N PRO A 230 -12.28 -5.87 -4.73
CA PRO A 230 -11.62 -4.74 -5.37
C PRO A 230 -12.66 -3.72 -5.83
N ARG A 231 -12.62 -2.54 -5.23
CA ARG A 231 -13.46 -1.37 -5.52
C ARG A 231 -12.55 -0.19 -5.84
N GLN A 232 -13.09 0.90 -6.42
CA GLN A 232 -12.34 2.14 -6.69
C GLN A 232 -11.34 2.08 -7.88
N GLY A 233 -11.64 1.24 -8.88
CA GLY A 233 -10.89 1.25 -10.14
C GLY A 233 -9.44 0.78 -9.99
N LEU A 234 -8.50 1.55 -10.56
CA LEU A 234 -7.07 1.24 -10.53
C LEU A 234 -6.42 1.38 -9.14
N LEU A 235 -7.12 1.92 -8.13
CA LEU A 235 -6.59 2.06 -6.78
C LEU A 235 -6.56 0.74 -6.00
N ARG A 236 -7.43 -0.22 -6.33
CA ARG A 236 -7.40 -1.58 -5.78
C ARG A 236 -7.61 -2.60 -6.88
N VAL A 237 -6.50 -3.21 -7.29
CA VAL A 237 -6.44 -4.20 -8.35
C VAL A 237 -5.76 -5.46 -7.85
N ARG A 238 -6.00 -6.56 -8.56
CA ARG A 238 -5.45 -7.88 -8.20
C ARG A 238 -4.10 -8.16 -8.83
N GLU A 239 -3.78 -7.44 -9.89
CA GLU A 239 -2.50 -7.47 -10.60
C GLU A 239 -2.10 -6.03 -10.88
N PHE A 240 -0.89 -5.65 -10.49
CA PHE A 240 -0.36 -4.32 -10.72
C PHE A 240 1.15 -4.34 -10.80
N THR A 241 1.70 -3.32 -11.46
CA THR A 241 3.14 -3.15 -11.58
C THR A 241 3.65 -2.34 -10.40
N LEU A 242 4.62 -2.91 -9.71
CA LEU A 242 5.39 -2.25 -8.67
C LEU A 242 6.79 -1.89 -9.19
N ALA A 243 7.36 -0.88 -8.55
CA ALA A 243 8.75 -0.50 -8.69
C ALA A 243 9.30 -0.34 -7.26
N GLU A 244 10.06 -1.32 -6.79
CA GLU A 244 10.57 -1.35 -5.41
C GLU A 244 12.10 -1.22 -5.42
N ILE A 245 12.62 -0.63 -4.35
CA ILE A 245 14.04 -0.41 -4.10
C ILE A 245 14.34 -0.97 -2.71
N GLU A 246 15.31 -1.87 -2.65
CA GLU A 246 15.88 -2.33 -1.38
C GLU A 246 17.26 -1.69 -1.23
N HIS A 247 17.36 -0.72 -0.31
CA HIS A 247 18.60 -0.04 0.01
C HIS A 247 19.24 -0.67 1.26
N PHE A 248 20.34 -1.39 1.07
CA PHE A 248 21.10 -2.03 2.13
C PHE A 248 22.17 -1.09 2.66
N VAL A 249 22.14 -0.83 3.95
CA VAL A 249 23.06 0.08 4.65
C VAL A 249 23.55 -0.56 5.94
N ASP A 250 24.68 -0.07 6.46
CA ASP A 250 25.19 -0.49 7.77
C ASP A 250 24.20 -0.05 8.86
N PRO A 251 23.74 -0.95 9.76
CA PRO A 251 22.84 -0.55 10.85
C PRO A 251 23.42 0.49 11.80
N GLU A 252 24.75 0.58 11.93
CA GLU A 252 25.44 1.55 12.79
C GLU A 252 25.71 2.90 12.09
N ASP A 253 25.61 2.96 10.76
CA ASP A 253 25.77 4.17 9.97
C ASP A 253 24.67 4.29 8.91
N LYS A 254 23.56 4.92 9.29
CA LYS A 254 22.43 5.25 8.40
C LYS A 254 22.49 6.68 7.85
N SER A 255 23.70 7.25 7.74
CA SER A 255 23.89 8.51 7.02
C SER A 255 23.70 8.32 5.51
N HIS A 256 23.41 9.40 4.78
CA HIS A 256 23.30 9.34 3.32
C HIS A 256 24.07 10.48 2.67
N PRO A 257 25.10 10.21 1.83
CA PRO A 257 26.01 11.24 1.33
C PRO A 257 25.31 12.31 0.49
N LYS A 258 24.19 11.97 -0.16
CA LYS A 258 23.35 12.89 -0.95
C LYS A 258 22.17 13.50 -0.18
N PHE A 259 22.01 13.25 1.12
CA PHE A 259 20.95 13.89 1.91
C PHE A 259 20.96 15.43 1.82
N PRO A 260 22.13 16.11 1.80
CA PRO A 260 22.18 17.57 1.62
C PRO A 260 21.47 18.08 0.37
N ASP A 261 21.38 17.28 -0.71
CA ASP A 261 20.73 17.66 -1.96
C ASP A 261 19.21 17.84 -1.81
N VAL A 262 18.61 17.18 -0.81
CA VAL A 262 17.17 17.23 -0.53
C VAL A 262 16.84 17.92 0.79
N ALA A 263 17.82 18.18 1.66
CA ALA A 263 17.61 18.71 3.01
C ALA A 263 16.79 20.01 3.06
N ASN A 264 16.86 20.85 2.02
CA ASN A 264 16.13 22.11 1.96
C ASN A 264 14.68 21.99 1.47
N LEU A 265 14.22 20.79 1.09
CA LEU A 265 12.85 20.58 0.64
C LEU A 265 11.87 20.74 1.80
N GLU A 266 10.77 21.44 1.53
CA GLU A 266 9.66 21.63 2.45
C GLU A 266 8.36 21.18 1.78
N PHE A 267 7.62 20.30 2.46
CA PHE A 267 6.37 19.74 1.96
C PHE A 267 5.47 19.29 3.12
N LEU A 268 4.22 18.94 2.82
CA LEU A 268 3.27 18.48 3.82
C LEU A 268 3.73 17.14 4.40
N MET A 269 3.95 17.11 5.71
CA MET A 269 4.25 15.91 6.48
C MET A 269 3.21 15.74 7.58
N PHE A 270 2.92 14.51 7.94
CA PHE A 270 1.98 14.14 8.99
C PHE A 270 2.64 13.16 9.98
N PRO A 271 3.52 13.68 10.86
CA PRO A 271 4.19 12.89 11.90
C PRO A 271 3.21 12.16 12.80
N ARG A 272 3.68 11.07 13.43
CA ARG A 272 2.90 10.27 14.37
C ARG A 272 2.31 11.09 15.52
N GLU A 273 3.11 12.00 16.08
CA GLU A 273 2.67 12.88 17.17
C GLU A 273 1.49 13.77 16.76
N ASP A 274 1.52 14.29 15.53
CA ASP A 274 0.45 15.15 15.02
C ASP A 274 -0.84 14.35 14.80
N GLN A 275 -0.73 13.11 14.33
CA GLN A 275 -1.87 12.19 14.19
C GLN A 275 -2.53 11.90 15.54
N VAL A 276 -1.73 11.50 16.54
CA VAL A 276 -2.22 11.17 17.89
C VAL A 276 -2.82 12.40 18.59
N ALA A 277 -2.24 13.58 18.38
CA ALA A 277 -2.74 14.83 18.94
C ALA A 277 -3.98 15.38 18.20
N GLY A 278 -4.46 14.72 17.14
CA GLY A 278 -5.58 15.20 16.32
C GLY A 278 -5.27 16.49 15.55
N ARG A 279 -3.99 16.80 15.32
CA ARG A 279 -3.53 17.93 14.52
C ARG A 279 -3.60 17.57 13.03
N SER A 280 -3.54 18.59 12.17
CA SER A 280 -3.44 18.39 10.72
C SER A 280 -1.99 18.25 10.27
N ALA A 281 -1.79 17.64 9.10
CA ALA A 281 -0.51 17.66 8.40
C ALA A 281 -0.02 19.11 8.24
N ARG A 282 1.29 19.32 8.34
CA ARG A 282 1.93 20.63 8.29
C ARG A 282 3.12 20.61 7.36
N ARG A 283 3.50 21.77 6.82
CA ARG A 283 4.74 21.88 6.07
C ARG A 283 5.93 21.76 7.02
N ILE A 284 6.85 20.86 6.69
CA ILE A 284 8.08 20.63 7.46
C ILE A 284 9.23 20.57 6.47
N ASN A 285 10.34 21.22 6.82
CA ASN A 285 11.60 21.06 6.12
C ASN A 285 12.20 19.68 6.45
N ILE A 286 12.58 18.90 5.43
CA ILE A 286 13.05 17.51 5.66
C ILE A 286 14.38 17.47 6.44
N GLY A 287 15.26 18.46 6.24
CA GLY A 287 16.48 18.64 7.04
C GLY A 287 16.18 18.83 8.53
N GLU A 288 15.23 19.69 8.86
CA GLU A 288 14.76 19.90 10.23
C GLU A 288 14.10 18.64 10.81
N ALA A 289 13.30 17.93 10.01
CA ALA A 289 12.63 16.71 10.43
C ALA A 289 13.63 15.61 10.82
N VAL A 290 14.72 15.45 10.06
CA VAL A 290 15.81 14.52 10.40
C VAL A 290 16.58 15.01 11.62
N ALA A 291 16.95 16.30 11.67
CA ALA A 291 17.70 16.86 12.79
C ALA A 291 16.96 16.77 14.15
N GLN A 292 15.62 16.82 14.13
CA GLN A 292 14.76 16.69 15.30
C GLN A 292 14.38 15.23 15.63
N GLY A 293 14.80 14.26 14.82
CA GLY A 293 14.47 12.84 14.99
C GLY A 293 13.01 12.48 14.65
N VAL A 294 12.28 13.37 13.97
CA VAL A 294 10.94 13.06 13.45
C VAL A 294 11.04 12.01 12.33
N VAL A 295 12.01 12.19 11.44
CA VAL A 295 12.45 11.18 10.47
C VAL A 295 13.73 10.55 11.02
N ASN A 296 13.75 9.22 11.13
CA ASN A 296 14.74 8.50 11.94
C ASN A 296 16.21 8.73 11.52
N ASN A 297 16.50 8.85 10.22
CA ASN A 297 17.86 8.99 9.72
C ASN A 297 17.93 9.68 8.35
N GLU A 298 19.14 10.05 7.93
CA GLU A 298 19.38 10.73 6.65
C GLU A 298 19.04 9.87 5.44
N THR A 299 19.24 8.55 5.49
CA THR A 299 18.86 7.64 4.39
C THR A 299 17.36 7.65 4.14
N LEU A 300 16.55 7.56 5.21
CA LEU A 300 15.10 7.66 5.11
C LEU A 300 14.67 9.05 4.62
N GLY A 301 15.28 10.11 5.17
CA GLY A 301 15.05 11.49 4.73
C GLY A 301 15.40 11.72 3.26
N TYR A 302 16.48 11.09 2.77
CA TYR A 302 16.91 11.16 1.38
C TYR A 302 15.84 10.58 0.46
N PHE A 303 15.39 9.35 0.73
CA PHE A 303 14.38 8.69 -0.10
C PHE A 303 13.02 9.38 -0.02
N ILE A 304 12.62 9.92 1.13
CA ILE A 304 11.42 10.78 1.24
C ILE A 304 11.54 11.99 0.30
N GLY A 305 12.67 12.70 0.35
CA GLY A 305 12.92 13.84 -0.54
C GLY A 305 12.93 13.46 -2.02
N ARG A 306 13.56 12.33 -2.38
CA ARG A 306 13.58 11.82 -3.76
C ARG A 306 12.20 11.40 -4.24
N VAL A 307 11.36 10.79 -3.40
CA VAL A 307 9.97 10.45 -3.72
C VAL A 307 9.14 11.71 -3.94
N TYR A 308 9.29 12.73 -3.10
CA TYR A 308 8.63 14.03 -3.29
C TYR A 308 8.99 14.64 -4.65
N LEU A 309 10.29 14.67 -4.98
CA LEU A 309 10.74 15.17 -6.27
C LEU A 309 10.15 14.33 -7.41
N PHE A 310 10.20 13.00 -7.34
CA PHE A 310 9.66 12.13 -8.38
C PHE A 310 8.16 12.41 -8.65
N LEU A 311 7.33 12.41 -7.60
CA LEU A 311 5.88 12.62 -7.72
C LEU A 311 5.55 14.02 -8.25
N THR A 312 6.25 15.04 -7.78
CA THR A 312 6.02 16.42 -8.26
C THR A 312 6.47 16.63 -9.71
N HIS A 313 7.53 15.95 -10.16
CA HIS A 313 7.95 15.97 -11.56
C HIS A 313 6.97 15.22 -12.48
N LEU A 314 6.29 14.17 -11.98
CA LEU A 314 5.19 13.53 -12.70
C LEU A 314 3.94 14.43 -12.84
N GLY A 315 3.91 15.58 -12.15
CA GLY A 315 2.81 16.53 -12.19
C GLY A 315 1.78 16.35 -11.06
N ILE A 316 2.12 15.61 -10.00
CA ILE A 316 1.28 15.58 -8.80
C ILE A 316 1.30 16.94 -8.11
N ASP A 317 0.12 17.43 -7.75
CA ASP A 317 -0.07 18.70 -7.06
C ASP A 317 0.55 18.63 -5.65
N LYS A 318 1.46 19.58 -5.38
CA LYS A 318 2.21 19.69 -4.11
C LYS A 318 1.31 19.93 -2.90
N ASP A 319 0.16 20.55 -3.10
CA ASP A 319 -0.79 20.84 -2.01
C ASP A 319 -1.68 19.63 -1.69
N ARG A 320 -1.67 18.62 -2.57
CA ARG A 320 -2.40 17.36 -2.48
C ARG A 320 -1.47 16.15 -2.34
N LEU A 321 -0.24 16.40 -1.94
CA LEU A 321 0.78 15.38 -1.67
C LEU A 321 1.28 15.57 -0.23
N ARG A 322 1.17 14.53 0.59
CA ARG A 322 1.70 14.53 1.96
C ARG A 322 2.48 13.26 2.26
N PHE A 323 3.34 13.31 3.26
CA PHE A 323 4.04 12.14 3.79
C PHE A 323 3.52 11.83 5.19
N ARG A 324 2.83 10.70 5.36
CA ARG A 324 2.24 10.28 6.63
C ARG A 324 3.12 9.22 7.29
N GLN A 325 3.51 9.45 8.54
CA GLN A 325 4.24 8.45 9.32
C GLN A 325 3.29 7.38 9.83
N HIS A 326 3.68 6.11 9.82
CA HIS A 326 2.88 5.05 10.42
C HIS A 326 2.77 5.24 11.94
N LEU A 327 1.59 4.94 12.49
CA LEU A 327 1.40 4.84 13.94
C LEU A 327 2.13 3.59 14.50
N ALA A 328 2.37 3.55 15.80
CA ALA A 328 3.14 2.47 16.42
C ALA A 328 2.48 1.08 16.27
N ASN A 329 1.16 1.02 16.20
CA ASN A 329 0.36 -0.18 15.96
C ASN A 329 0.28 -0.57 14.46
N GLU A 330 0.40 0.41 13.55
CA GLU A 330 0.43 0.17 12.10
C GLU A 330 1.79 -0.34 11.62
N MET A 331 2.88 -0.03 12.34
CA MET A 331 4.19 -0.51 11.96
C MET A 331 4.25 -2.03 12.02
N ALA A 332 4.82 -2.66 10.99
CA ALA A 332 5.26 -4.03 11.12
C ALA A 332 6.21 -4.11 12.33
N HIS A 333 6.03 -5.13 13.19
CA HIS A 333 6.84 -5.38 14.39
C HIS A 333 8.38 -5.32 14.22
N TYR A 334 8.90 -5.30 12.99
CA TYR A 334 10.31 -5.20 12.65
C TYR A 334 10.74 -3.87 12.01
N ALA A 335 9.79 -2.98 11.68
CA ALA A 335 10.09 -1.70 11.07
C ALA A 335 10.53 -0.68 12.14
N ALA A 336 11.61 0.05 11.87
CA ALA A 336 12.11 1.10 12.78
C ALA A 336 11.38 2.43 12.57
N ASP A 337 11.03 2.74 11.33
CA ASP A 337 10.23 3.89 10.92
C ASP A 337 9.60 3.60 9.55
N CYS A 338 8.43 4.16 9.28
CA CYS A 338 7.73 3.97 8.00
C CYS A 338 6.91 5.22 7.65
N TRP A 339 7.04 5.65 6.40
CA TRP A 339 6.37 6.83 5.86
C TRP A 339 5.68 6.48 4.54
N ASP A 340 4.42 6.89 4.42
CA ASP A 340 3.64 6.77 3.19
C ASP A 340 3.59 8.13 2.48
N ALA A 341 3.97 8.18 1.22
CA ALA A 341 3.55 9.27 0.34
C ALA A 341 2.08 9.04 -0.04
N GLU A 342 1.21 9.95 0.39
CA GLU A 342 -0.22 9.91 0.13
C GLU A 342 -0.63 11.04 -0.80
N ILE A 343 -1.48 10.73 -1.78
CA ILE A 343 -2.04 11.69 -2.73
C ILE A 343 -3.53 11.88 -2.40
N GLU A 344 -3.95 13.14 -2.26
CA GLU A 344 -5.36 13.48 -2.09
C GLU A 344 -6.08 13.41 -3.44
N CYS A 345 -6.94 12.40 -3.57
CA CYS A 345 -7.78 12.21 -4.72
C CYS A 345 -9.27 12.31 -4.34
N SER A 346 -10.16 12.06 -5.30
CA SER A 346 -11.60 12.08 -5.04
C SER A 346 -12.07 11.06 -3.98
N TYR A 347 -11.27 10.03 -3.68
CA TYR A 347 -11.51 9.04 -2.62
C TYR A 347 -10.88 9.43 -1.27
N GLY A 348 -10.27 10.62 -1.17
CA GLY A 348 -9.49 11.07 -0.02
C GLY A 348 -7.99 10.82 -0.20
N TRP A 349 -7.25 10.83 0.91
CA TRP A 349 -5.82 10.52 0.95
C TRP A 349 -5.62 9.02 0.73
N ILE A 350 -4.83 8.68 -0.29
CA ILE A 350 -4.50 7.29 -0.64
C ILE A 350 -2.98 7.18 -0.77
N GLU A 351 -2.42 6.15 -0.14
CA GLU A 351 -1.01 5.78 -0.27
C GLU A 351 -0.67 5.44 -1.74
N CYS A 352 0.43 6.00 -2.23
CA CYS A 352 1.00 5.65 -3.54
C CYS A 352 2.44 5.14 -3.48
N VAL A 353 3.18 5.45 -2.41
CA VAL A 353 4.55 4.98 -2.18
C VAL A 353 4.76 4.76 -0.68
N GLY A 354 5.03 3.53 -0.25
CA GLY A 354 5.53 3.22 1.08
C GLY A 354 7.05 3.30 1.16
N ILE A 355 7.58 3.89 2.24
CA ILE A 355 9.01 4.10 2.49
C ILE A 355 9.30 3.58 3.90
N ALA A 356 9.80 2.35 3.99
CA ALA A 356 9.94 1.63 5.25
C ALA A 356 11.41 1.29 5.58
N ASP A 357 11.82 1.54 6.83
CA ASP A 357 13.05 1.01 7.40
C ASP A 357 12.77 -0.35 8.05
N ARG A 358 12.99 -1.44 7.31
CA ARG A 358 12.68 -2.82 7.73
C ARG A 358 13.77 -3.48 8.58
N SER A 359 14.78 -2.72 8.99
CA SER A 359 15.96 -3.20 9.71
C SER A 359 16.61 -4.42 9.03
N THR A 360 16.75 -5.56 9.73
CA THR A 360 17.41 -6.78 9.22
C THR A 360 16.46 -7.98 9.14
N TYR A 361 15.16 -7.76 9.30
CA TYR A 361 14.17 -8.83 9.45
C TYR A 361 14.17 -9.79 8.27
N ASP A 362 14.06 -9.27 7.04
CA ASP A 362 13.92 -10.10 5.85
C ASP A 362 15.15 -11.00 5.62
N LEU A 363 16.37 -10.44 5.70
CA LEU A 363 17.60 -11.21 5.55
C LEU A 363 17.76 -12.26 6.66
N ARG A 364 17.41 -11.91 7.91
CA ARG A 364 17.46 -12.86 9.04
C ARG A 364 16.45 -13.99 8.85
N ALA A 365 15.22 -13.67 8.43
CA ALA A 365 14.15 -14.62 8.22
C ALA A 365 14.52 -15.70 7.18
N HIS A 366 15.20 -15.29 6.10
CA HIS A 366 15.72 -16.23 5.09
C HIS A 366 16.96 -17.00 5.58
N THR A 367 17.81 -16.40 6.41
CA THR A 367 19.02 -17.09 6.93
C THR A 367 18.67 -18.24 7.88
N VAL A 368 17.70 -18.06 8.77
CA VAL A 368 17.34 -19.05 9.81
C VAL A 368 16.74 -20.34 9.24
N ARG A 369 16.16 -20.30 8.03
CA ARG A 369 15.53 -21.48 7.38
C ARG A 369 16.40 -22.15 6.33
N LEU A 370 17.61 -21.63 6.07
CA LEU A 370 18.61 -22.26 5.21
C LEU A 370 19.52 -23.24 5.97
N THR A 371 19.31 -23.38 7.28
CA THR A 371 19.85 -24.43 8.16
C THR A 371 18.73 -25.37 8.59
#